data_AF-A0A6S6T0X3-F1
#
_entry.id   AF-A0A6S6T0X3-F1
#
_cell.length_a   1.000
_cell.length_b   1.000
_cell.length_c   1.000
_cell.angle_alpha   90.00
_cell.angle_beta   90.00
_cell.angle_gamma   90.00
#
_symmetry.space_group_name_H-M   'P 1'
#
loop_
_entity.id
_entity.type
_entity.pdbx_description
1 polymer ?
#
loop_
_entity_poly.entity_id
_entity_poly.type
_entity_poly.pdbx_seq_one_letter_code
_entity_poly.pdbx_strand_id
1 'polypeptide(L)'
;MLMLGGVYLAYEGAEKIYEYFFHKEEKQRLTSMEPKSQEQILTDEKEKIKSAIFTDFILSVEIIIIALSTVADKPLSIQIPVVTFIAILATVGVYGIVALIVRMDDFGYKLIAMGNGAKGALTTIGKMLVAALPKVIKSLTVIGTLAMLLVAGEIYLHNVDELHKRLHDIPEMISALGLGLIVGIIALLFVQGFSKIKSLFVK
;
A
#
# COMPACT_ATOMS: atom_id res chain seq x y z
N MET A 1 0.88 -20.14 9.00
CA MET A 1 1.57 -19.28 8.00
C MET A 1 0.80 -17.99 7.73
N LEU A 2 -0.47 -18.05 7.32
CA LEU A 2 -1.30 -16.84 7.04
C LEU A 2 -1.36 -15.86 8.21
N MET A 3 -1.62 -16.34 9.43
CA MET A 3 -1.65 -15.50 10.64
C MET A 3 -0.32 -14.76 10.89
N LEU A 4 0.83 -15.42 10.68
CA LEU A 4 2.16 -14.79 10.83
C LEU A 4 2.38 -13.70 9.76
N GLY A 5 1.94 -13.93 8.53
CA GLY A 5 1.92 -12.91 7.48
C GLY A 5 1.02 -11.72 7.87
N GLY A 6 -0.13 -12.00 8.48
CA GLY A 6 -1.03 -10.99 9.05
C GLY A 6 -0.38 -10.15 10.15
N VAL A 7 0.41 -10.74 11.06
CA VAL A 7 1.19 -9.98 12.05
C VAL A 7 2.18 -9.03 11.37
N TYR A 8 2.92 -9.52 10.36
CA TYR A 8 3.89 -8.71 9.65
C TYR A 8 3.24 -7.53 8.91
N LEU A 9 2.12 -7.77 8.21
CA LEU A 9 1.35 -6.72 7.54
C LEU A 9 0.80 -5.69 8.53
N ALA A 10 0.27 -6.16 9.67
CA ALA A 10 -0.22 -5.29 10.73
C ALA A 10 0.91 -4.43 11.32
N TYR A 11 2.08 -5.03 11.57
CA TYR A 11 3.28 -4.34 12.04
C TYR A 11 3.69 -3.24 11.05
N GLU A 12 3.86 -3.58 9.76
CA GLU A 12 4.32 -2.62 8.75
C GLU A 12 3.31 -1.48 8.55
N GLY A 13 2.00 -1.77 8.60
CA GLY A 13 0.95 -0.76 8.58
C GLY A 13 1.02 0.17 9.79
N ALA A 14 1.17 -0.37 10.99
CA ALA A 14 1.28 0.42 12.22
C ALA A 14 2.59 1.24 12.28
N GLU A 15 3.69 0.69 11.76
CA GLU A 15 4.98 1.38 11.67
C GLU A 15 4.88 2.59 10.74
N LYS A 16 4.29 2.46 9.56
CA LYS A 16 4.08 3.59 8.63
C LYS A 16 3.18 4.67 9.21
N ILE A 17 2.14 4.29 9.97
CA ILE A 17 1.32 5.26 10.71
C ILE A 17 2.18 5.97 11.76
N TYR A 18 2.93 5.23 12.56
CA TYR A 18 3.82 5.79 13.57
C TYR A 18 4.85 6.75 12.96
N GLU A 19 5.53 6.35 11.89
CA GLU A 19 6.47 7.21 11.18
C GLU A 19 5.80 8.47 10.61
N TYR A 20 4.61 8.35 10.02
CA TYR A 20 3.87 9.50 9.50
C TYR A 20 3.54 10.55 10.59
N PHE A 21 3.22 10.11 11.81
CA PHE A 21 2.92 11.00 12.93
C PHE A 21 4.16 11.52 13.67
N PHE A 22 5.23 10.73 13.76
CA PHE A 22 6.39 11.02 14.61
C PHE A 22 7.67 11.44 13.86
N HIS A 23 7.81 11.16 12.56
CA HIS A 23 8.97 11.55 11.74
C HIS A 23 8.56 12.56 10.65
N LYS A 24 8.69 13.85 10.98
CA LYS A 24 8.25 14.98 10.14
C LYS A 24 9.21 15.32 8.98
N GLU A 25 10.38 14.68 8.88
CA GLU A 25 11.45 15.06 7.94
C GLU A 25 11.18 14.62 6.48
N GLU A 26 10.35 13.61 6.25
CA GLU A 26 9.98 13.18 4.90
C GLU A 26 8.96 14.12 4.20
N LYS A 27 8.58 15.23 4.86
CA LYS A 27 7.68 16.22 4.27
C LYS A 27 8.38 17.15 3.27
N GLN A 28 9.72 17.28 3.35
CA GLN A 28 10.49 18.21 2.52
C GLN A 28 11.03 17.61 1.20
N ARG A 29 11.18 16.28 1.08
CA ARG A 29 11.77 15.69 -0.13
C ARG A 29 10.81 15.66 -1.32
N LEU A 30 9.51 15.45 -1.10
CA LEU A 30 8.52 15.35 -2.19
C LEU A 30 8.04 16.70 -2.75
N THR A 31 8.39 17.83 -2.11
CA THR A 31 7.82 19.17 -2.42
C THR A 31 8.86 20.16 -2.97
N SER A 32 10.12 19.77 -3.06
CA SER A 32 11.18 20.68 -3.50
C SER A 32 11.25 20.73 -5.02
N MET A 33 10.71 21.80 -5.62
CA MET A 33 10.98 22.24 -6.99
C MET A 33 12.41 22.84 -7.12
N GLU A 34 13.36 22.34 -6.34
CA GLU A 34 14.77 22.70 -6.50
C GLU A 34 15.39 21.81 -7.58
N PRO A 35 16.40 22.29 -8.32
CA PRO A 35 17.12 21.47 -9.27
C PRO A 35 17.84 20.34 -8.51
N LYS A 36 17.18 19.18 -8.43
CA LYS A 36 17.72 17.98 -7.79
C LYS A 36 18.81 17.38 -8.67
N SER A 37 19.91 16.98 -8.04
CA SER A 37 20.95 16.18 -8.69
C SER A 37 20.34 14.87 -9.23
N GLN A 38 20.85 14.35 -10.35
CA GLN A 38 20.38 13.11 -10.98
C GLN A 38 20.31 11.93 -10.00
N GLU A 39 21.22 11.86 -9.02
CA GLU A 39 21.20 10.82 -7.97
C GLU A 39 20.01 10.92 -7.01
N GLN A 40 19.55 12.14 -6.70
CA GLN A 40 18.40 12.38 -5.81
C GLN A 40 17.07 12.09 -6.50
N ILE A 41 16.98 12.33 -7.81
CA ILE A 41 15.81 11.98 -8.62
C ILE A 41 15.65 10.46 -8.70
N LEU A 42 16.76 9.74 -8.93
CA LEU A 42 16.76 8.28 -9.02
C LEU A 42 16.45 7.58 -7.68
N THR A 43 16.80 8.20 -6.55
CA THR A 43 16.45 7.65 -5.22
C THR A 43 14.96 7.87 -4.91
N ASP A 44 14.44 9.07 -5.17
CA ASP A 44 13.01 9.36 -5.00
C ASP A 44 12.13 8.51 -5.93
N GLU A 45 12.53 8.28 -7.19
CA GLU A 45 11.82 7.38 -8.11
C GLU A 45 11.81 5.93 -7.61
N LYS A 46 12.95 5.43 -7.13
CA LYS A 46 13.04 4.07 -6.59
C LYS A 46 12.14 3.88 -5.38
N GLU A 47 12.06 4.85 -4.47
CA GLU A 47 11.16 4.78 -3.32
C GLU A 47 9.69 4.82 -3.72
N LYS A 48 9.33 5.66 -4.71
CA LYS A 48 7.97 5.71 -5.27
C LYS A 48 7.58 4.39 -5.92
N ILE A 49 8.46 3.82 -6.75
CA ILE A 49 8.25 2.53 -7.41
C ILE A 49 8.12 1.42 -6.37
N LYS A 50 9.02 1.39 -5.38
CA LYS A 50 8.98 0.40 -4.30
C LYS A 50 7.67 0.49 -3.50
N SER A 51 7.23 1.69 -3.16
CA SER A 51 5.99 1.91 -2.39
C SER A 51 4.74 1.52 -3.20
N ALA A 52 4.73 1.83 -4.51
CA ALA A 52 3.65 1.43 -5.40
C ALA A 52 3.58 -0.09 -5.57
N ILE A 53 4.72 -0.76 -5.75
CA ILE A 53 4.82 -2.22 -5.85
C ILE A 53 4.37 -2.89 -4.55
N PHE A 54 4.75 -2.37 -3.39
CA PHE A 54 4.32 -2.92 -2.11
C PHE A 54 2.81 -2.83 -1.92
N THR A 55 2.24 -1.66 -2.20
CA THR A 55 0.78 -1.45 -2.10
C THR A 55 0.02 -2.39 -3.04
N ASP A 56 0.51 -2.56 -4.27
CA ASP A 56 -0.04 -3.50 -5.25
C ASP A 56 0.07 -4.96 -4.78
N PHE A 57 1.23 -5.38 -4.28
CA PHE A 57 1.42 -6.73 -3.77
C PHE A 57 0.41 -7.07 -2.66
N ILE A 58 0.17 -6.14 -1.75
CA ILE A 58 -0.77 -6.31 -0.64
C ILE A 58 -2.22 -6.38 -1.15
N LEU A 59 -2.57 -5.50 -2.09
CA LEU A 59 -3.91 -5.47 -2.69
C LEU A 59 -4.18 -6.72 -3.55
N SER A 60 -3.15 -7.24 -4.23
CA SER A 60 -3.21 -8.51 -4.95
C SER A 60 -3.42 -9.70 -4.00
N VAL A 61 -2.75 -9.72 -2.84
CA VAL A 61 -2.95 -10.75 -1.80
C VAL A 61 -4.36 -10.68 -1.20
N GLU A 62 -4.91 -9.48 -0.97
CA GLU A 62 -6.29 -9.27 -0.52
C GLU A 62 -7.31 -9.90 -1.45
N ILE A 63 -7.23 -9.57 -2.75
CA ILE A 63 -8.13 -10.11 -3.77
C ILE A 63 -8.04 -11.64 -3.83
N ILE A 64 -6.84 -12.21 -3.67
CA ILE A 64 -6.64 -13.66 -3.64
C ILE A 64 -7.28 -14.28 -2.39
N ILE A 65 -7.14 -13.67 -1.21
CA ILE A 65 -7.74 -14.17 0.04
C ILE A 65 -9.27 -14.09 -0.03
N ILE A 66 -9.84 -12.99 -0.54
CA ILE A 66 -11.29 -12.86 -0.76
C ILE A 66 -11.76 -13.92 -1.73
N ALA A 67 -11.09 -14.06 -2.89
CA ALA A 67 -11.42 -15.10 -3.85
C ALA A 67 -11.40 -16.49 -3.22
N LEU A 68 -10.31 -16.84 -2.53
CA LEU A 68 -10.15 -18.13 -1.86
C LEU A 68 -11.24 -18.39 -0.81
N SER A 69 -11.63 -17.35 -0.08
CA SER A 69 -12.69 -17.41 0.94
C SER A 69 -14.07 -17.62 0.29
N THR A 70 -14.36 -16.95 -0.83
CA THR A 70 -15.66 -17.13 -1.54
C THR A 70 -15.85 -18.52 -2.14
N VAL A 71 -14.77 -19.24 -2.41
CA VAL A 71 -14.82 -20.62 -2.95
C VAL A 71 -14.31 -21.66 -1.95
N ALA A 72 -14.18 -21.31 -0.67
CA ALA A 72 -13.64 -22.20 0.35
C ALA A 72 -14.48 -23.48 0.53
N ASP A 73 -15.80 -23.39 0.33
CA ASP A 73 -16.72 -24.52 0.44
C ASP A 73 -16.86 -25.36 -0.85
N LYS A 74 -16.05 -25.07 -1.88
CA LYS A 74 -16.10 -25.75 -3.18
C LYS A 74 -14.97 -26.78 -3.30
N PRO A 75 -15.17 -27.86 -4.09
CA PRO A 75 -14.10 -28.81 -4.36
C PRO A 75 -12.91 -28.14 -5.05
N LEU A 76 -11.71 -28.70 -4.85
CA LEU A 76 -10.45 -28.19 -5.41
C LEU A 76 -10.48 -28.00 -6.93
N SER A 77 -11.27 -28.80 -7.64
CA SER A 77 -11.48 -28.70 -9.09
C SER A 77 -12.10 -27.36 -9.54
N ILE A 78 -12.84 -26.69 -8.65
CA ILE A 78 -13.42 -25.36 -8.89
C ILE A 78 -12.52 -24.27 -8.29
N GLN A 79 -11.97 -24.51 -7.10
CA GLN A 79 -11.17 -23.52 -6.38
C GLN A 79 -9.89 -23.13 -7.13
N ILE A 80 -9.14 -24.11 -7.66
CA ILE A 80 -7.88 -23.89 -8.37
C ILE A 80 -8.06 -22.98 -9.61
N PRO A 81 -8.95 -23.28 -10.57
CA PRO A 81 -9.09 -22.44 -11.77
C PRO A 81 -9.63 -21.05 -11.44
N VAL A 82 -10.55 -20.91 -10.48
CA VAL A 82 -11.11 -19.61 -10.09
C VAL A 82 -10.04 -18.72 -9.46
N VAL A 83 -9.31 -19.22 -8.46
CA VAL A 83 -8.26 -18.44 -7.79
C VAL A 83 -7.13 -18.11 -8.76
N THR A 84 -6.76 -19.03 -9.66
CA THR A 84 -5.74 -18.78 -10.69
C THR A 84 -6.18 -17.66 -11.64
N PHE A 85 -7.42 -17.70 -12.12
CA PHE A 85 -7.97 -16.67 -13.01
C PHE A 85 -7.98 -15.29 -12.33
N ILE A 86 -8.46 -15.24 -11.09
CA ILE A 86 -8.49 -13.99 -10.31
C ILE A 86 -7.08 -13.47 -10.03
N ALA A 87 -6.13 -14.34 -9.69
CA ALA A 87 -4.74 -13.95 -9.47
C ALA A 87 -4.09 -13.33 -10.72
N ILE A 88 -4.32 -13.90 -11.90
CA ILE A 88 -3.85 -13.34 -13.18
C ILE A 88 -4.50 -11.99 -13.45
N LEU A 89 -5.82 -11.89 -13.26
CA LEU A 89 -6.58 -10.66 -13.49
C LEU A 89 -6.10 -9.54 -12.55
N ALA A 90 -5.93 -9.82 -11.26
CA ALA A 90 -5.40 -8.88 -10.28
C ALA A 90 -3.98 -8.42 -10.66
N THR A 91 -3.10 -9.36 -11.02
CA THR A 91 -1.75 -9.04 -11.48
C THR A 91 -1.80 -8.10 -12.70
N VAL A 92 -2.47 -8.48 -13.78
CA VAL A 92 -2.50 -7.64 -14.99
C VAL A 92 -3.20 -6.30 -14.73
N GLY A 93 -4.29 -6.31 -13.97
CA GLY A 93 -5.08 -5.12 -13.66
C GLY A 93 -4.29 -4.09 -12.86
N VAL A 94 -3.70 -4.49 -11.73
CA VAL A 94 -3.04 -3.53 -10.85
C VAL A 94 -1.70 -3.06 -11.43
N TYR A 95 -0.83 -3.98 -11.90
CA TYR A 95 0.43 -3.59 -12.55
C TYR A 95 0.18 -2.74 -13.82
N GLY A 96 -0.89 -3.04 -14.56
CA GLY A 96 -1.31 -2.26 -15.72
C GLY A 96 -1.74 -0.84 -15.37
N ILE A 97 -2.55 -0.67 -14.31
CA ILE A 97 -2.98 0.64 -13.81
C ILE A 97 -1.78 1.44 -13.29
N VAL A 98 -0.90 0.82 -12.51
CA VAL A 98 0.30 1.49 -11.98
C VAL A 98 1.21 1.95 -13.13
N ALA A 99 1.48 1.08 -14.11
CA ALA A 99 2.27 1.44 -15.28
C ALA A 99 1.64 2.58 -16.10
N LEU A 100 0.30 2.62 -16.19
CA LEU A 100 -0.42 3.68 -16.87
C LEU A 100 -0.32 5.01 -16.12
N ILE A 101 -0.45 5.00 -14.79
CA ILE A 101 -0.29 6.19 -13.94
C ILE A 101 1.12 6.76 -14.08
N VAL A 102 2.15 5.93 -14.08
CA VAL A 102 3.54 6.38 -14.25
C VAL A 102 3.76 6.94 -15.66
N ARG A 103 3.27 6.27 -16.72
CA ARG A 103 3.38 6.76 -18.10
C ARG A 103 2.61 8.06 -18.36
N MET A 104 1.56 8.35 -17.60
CA MET A 104 0.85 9.63 -17.70
C MET A 104 1.73 10.83 -17.32
N ASP A 105 2.73 10.65 -16.46
CA ASP A 105 3.68 11.71 -16.09
C ASP A 105 4.62 12.07 -17.25
N ASP A 106 5.23 11.05 -17.87
CA ASP A 106 6.08 11.22 -19.06
C ASP A 106 5.32 11.90 -20.20
N PHE A 107 4.06 11.51 -20.39
CA PHE A 107 3.17 12.13 -21.38
C PHE A 107 2.88 13.61 -21.03
N GLY A 108 2.74 13.91 -19.73
CA GLY A 108 2.59 15.27 -19.22
C GLY A 108 3.78 16.17 -19.59
N TYR A 109 5.01 15.69 -19.36
CA TYR A 109 6.23 16.42 -19.79
C TYR A 109 6.30 16.60 -21.30
N LYS A 110 5.94 15.56 -22.08
CA LYS A 110 5.91 15.64 -23.54
C LYS A 110 4.90 16.68 -24.04
N LEU A 111 3.73 16.79 -23.40
CA LEU A 111 2.73 17.83 -23.70
C LEU A 111 3.24 19.23 -23.39
N ILE A 112 3.96 19.41 -22.28
CA ILE A 112 4.59 20.69 -21.92
C ILE A 112 5.63 21.09 -22.97
N ALA A 113 6.47 20.15 -23.40
CA ALA A 113 7.48 20.37 -24.43
C ALA A 113 6.86 20.72 -25.79
N MET A 114 5.80 20.02 -26.20
CA MET A 114 5.07 20.30 -27.45
C MET A 114 4.37 21.67 -27.45
N GLY A 115 4.02 22.21 -26.27
CA GLY A 115 3.43 23.54 -26.11
C GLY A 115 4.42 24.71 -26.25
N ASN A 116 5.71 24.45 -26.53
CA ASN A 116 6.78 25.46 -26.65
C ASN A 116 6.84 26.47 -25.48
N GLY A 117 6.43 26.08 -24.28
CA GLY A 117 6.42 26.96 -23.10
C GLY A 117 5.36 28.07 -23.11
N ALA A 118 4.50 28.15 -24.13
CA ALA A 118 3.40 29.10 -24.19
C ALA A 118 2.22 28.68 -23.28
N LYS A 119 1.38 29.66 -22.86
CA LYS A 119 0.13 29.43 -22.11
C LYS A 119 -0.97 28.80 -23.00
N GLY A 120 -0.69 27.65 -23.59
CA GLY A 120 -1.65 26.85 -24.35
C GLY A 120 -2.35 25.80 -23.49
N ALA A 121 -3.52 25.32 -23.94
CA ALA A 121 -4.26 24.25 -23.26
C ALA A 121 -3.41 22.99 -23.05
N LEU A 122 -2.55 22.64 -24.02
CA LEU A 122 -1.61 21.52 -23.95
C LEU A 122 -0.60 21.64 -22.80
N THR A 123 -0.02 22.83 -22.61
CA THR A 123 0.93 23.12 -21.52
C THR A 123 0.25 23.07 -20.15
N THR A 124 -1.00 23.55 -20.05
CA THR A 124 -1.79 23.51 -18.81
C THR A 124 -2.17 22.08 -18.43
N ILE A 125 -2.63 21.29 -19.40
CA ILE A 125 -2.95 19.86 -19.19
C ILE A 125 -1.69 19.09 -18.78
N GLY A 126 -0.57 19.31 -19.48
CA GLY A 126 0.70 18.67 -19.13
C GLY A 126 1.17 19.01 -17.71
N LYS A 127 1.10 20.29 -17.30
CA LYS A 127 1.40 20.71 -15.92
C LYS A 127 0.46 20.11 -14.89
N MET A 128 -0.83 19.97 -15.22
CA MET A 128 -1.80 19.33 -14.34
C MET A 128 -1.47 17.85 -14.13
N LEU A 129 -1.12 17.12 -15.20
CA LEU A 129 -0.73 15.71 -15.14
C LEU A 129 0.50 15.51 -14.24
N VAL A 130 1.56 16.29 -14.48
CA VAL A 130 2.80 16.21 -13.69
C VAL A 130 2.56 16.59 -12.22
N ALA A 131 1.75 17.63 -11.97
CA ALA A 131 1.41 18.04 -10.60
C ALA A 131 0.45 17.06 -9.88
N ALA A 132 -0.27 16.22 -10.61
CA ALA A 132 -1.13 15.20 -10.04
C ALA A 132 -0.34 13.99 -9.55
N LEU A 133 0.75 13.60 -10.23
CA LEU A 133 1.53 12.41 -9.89
C LEU A 133 1.94 12.34 -8.40
N PRO A 134 2.53 13.39 -7.78
CA PRO A 134 2.91 13.34 -6.36
C PRO A 134 1.72 13.14 -5.42
N LYS A 135 0.55 13.68 -5.79
CA LYS A 135 -0.68 13.53 -5.01
C LYS A 135 -1.24 12.12 -5.12
N VAL A 136 -1.20 11.53 -6.32
CA VAL A 136 -1.63 10.13 -6.54
C VAL A 136 -0.75 9.19 -5.73
N ILE A 137 0.57 9.33 -5.82
CA ILE A 137 1.50 8.48 -5.06
C ILE A 137 1.29 8.61 -3.55
N LYS A 138 1.18 9.84 -3.05
CA LYS A 138 0.93 10.07 -1.62
C LYS A 138 -0.39 9.46 -1.15
N SER A 139 -1.45 9.56 -1.98
CA SER A 139 -2.74 8.95 -1.68
C SER A 139 -2.63 7.42 -1.68
N LEU A 140 -1.89 6.85 -2.64
CA LEU A 140 -1.65 5.41 -2.72
C LEU A 140 -0.90 4.89 -1.50
N THR A 141 0.07 5.64 -0.95
CA THR A 141 0.75 5.27 0.31
C THR A 141 -0.21 5.19 1.49
N VAL A 142 -1.13 6.15 1.62
CA VAL A 142 -2.14 6.16 2.70
C VAL A 142 -3.11 5.00 2.51
N ILE A 143 -3.64 4.83 1.30
CA ILE A 143 -4.58 3.76 0.96
C ILE A 143 -3.91 2.39 1.19
N GLY A 144 -2.66 2.22 0.76
CA GLY A 144 -1.90 1.00 0.96
C GLY A 144 -1.66 0.69 2.44
N THR A 145 -1.43 1.72 3.26
CA THR A 145 -1.30 1.56 4.71
C THR A 145 -2.60 1.11 5.36
N LEU A 146 -3.73 1.67 4.95
CA LEU A 146 -5.05 1.20 5.39
C LEU A 146 -5.34 -0.22 4.91
N ALA A 147 -5.00 -0.54 3.66
CA ALA A 147 -5.15 -1.88 3.11
C ALA A 147 -4.33 -2.93 3.88
N MET A 148 -3.06 -2.64 4.23
CA MET A 148 -2.25 -3.53 5.07
C MET A 148 -2.95 -3.90 6.38
N LEU A 149 -3.57 -2.92 7.05
CA LEU A 149 -4.29 -3.13 8.30
C LEU A 149 -5.60 -3.89 8.08
N LEU A 150 -6.36 -3.54 7.04
CA LEU A 150 -7.60 -4.23 6.68
C LEU A 150 -7.34 -5.71 6.38
N VAL A 151 -6.40 -6.01 5.48
CA VAL A 151 -6.01 -7.37 5.10
C VAL A 151 -5.54 -8.16 6.31
N ALA A 152 -4.69 -7.56 7.16
CA ALA A 152 -4.27 -8.21 8.39
C ALA A 152 -5.47 -8.53 9.29
N GLY A 153 -6.37 -7.57 9.50
CA GLY A 153 -7.60 -7.74 10.28
C GLY A 153 -8.54 -8.80 9.74
N GLU A 154 -8.75 -8.85 8.43
CA GLU A 154 -9.59 -9.85 7.77
C GLU A 154 -9.03 -11.26 7.94
N ILE A 155 -7.70 -11.43 7.88
CA ILE A 155 -7.05 -12.72 8.19
C ILE A 155 -7.45 -13.17 9.60
N TYR A 156 -7.46 -12.29 10.60
CA TYR A 156 -7.83 -12.68 11.96
C TYR A 156 -9.34 -12.89 12.14
N LEU A 157 -10.19 -12.05 11.54
CA LEU A 157 -11.64 -12.17 11.62
C LEU A 157 -12.15 -13.51 11.09
N HIS A 158 -11.58 -13.99 9.99
CA HIS A 158 -11.99 -15.24 9.37
C HIS A 158 -11.39 -16.48 10.05
N ASN A 159 -10.22 -16.35 10.70
CA ASN A 159 -9.58 -17.48 11.36
C ASN A 159 -9.99 -17.65 12.83
N VAL A 160 -10.73 -16.69 13.40
CA VAL A 160 -11.19 -16.73 14.80
C VAL A 160 -12.70 -16.58 14.86
N ASP A 161 -13.41 -17.72 14.80
CA ASP A 161 -14.89 -17.80 14.84
C ASP A 161 -15.53 -17.07 16.02
N GLU A 162 -14.82 -16.96 17.15
CA GLU A 162 -15.29 -16.26 18.35
C GLU A 162 -15.30 -14.73 18.20
N LEU A 163 -14.42 -14.16 17.36
CA LEU A 163 -14.43 -12.73 17.08
C LEU A 163 -15.58 -12.35 16.15
N HIS A 164 -15.83 -13.16 15.13
CA HIS A 164 -16.92 -12.93 14.18
C HIS A 164 -18.29 -12.91 14.89
N LYS A 165 -18.48 -13.75 15.92
CA LYS A 165 -19.70 -13.75 16.75
C LYS A 165 -19.82 -12.54 17.68
N ARG A 166 -18.71 -12.02 18.22
CA ARG A 166 -18.73 -10.86 19.14
C ARG A 166 -18.82 -9.51 18.43
N LEU A 167 -18.46 -9.47 17.14
CA LEU A 167 -18.40 -8.25 16.33
C LEU A 167 -19.53 -8.16 15.29
N HIS A 168 -20.54 -9.05 15.36
CA HIS A 168 -21.62 -9.15 14.37
C HIS A 168 -22.38 -7.82 14.14
N ASP A 169 -22.48 -6.97 15.17
CA ASP A 169 -23.18 -5.67 15.09
C ASP A 169 -22.30 -4.53 14.53
N ILE A 170 -21.00 -4.78 14.30
CA ILE A 170 -20.06 -3.78 13.79
C ILE A 170 -19.76 -4.10 12.32
N PRO A 171 -19.75 -3.09 11.42
CA PRO A 171 -19.34 -3.30 10.03
C PRO A 171 -17.98 -4.00 9.94
N GLU A 172 -17.88 -5.06 9.14
CA GLU A 172 -16.68 -5.91 9.03
C GLU A 172 -15.42 -5.11 8.74
N MET A 173 -15.52 -4.08 7.90
CA MET A 173 -14.41 -3.18 7.58
C MET A 173 -13.87 -2.45 8.82
N ILE A 174 -14.73 -2.01 9.74
CA ILE A 174 -14.31 -1.33 10.98
C ILE A 174 -13.67 -2.34 11.93
N SER A 175 -14.27 -3.52 12.07
CA SER A 175 -13.74 -4.62 12.86
C SER A 175 -12.35 -5.05 12.37
N ALA A 176 -12.18 -5.22 11.05
CA ALA A 176 -10.92 -5.61 10.42
C ALA A 176 -9.86 -4.54 10.65
N LEU A 177 -10.17 -3.27 10.35
CA LEU A 177 -9.23 -2.18 10.55
C LEU A 177 -8.80 -2.06 12.01
N GLY A 178 -9.75 -2.18 12.95
CA GLY A 178 -9.48 -2.13 14.38
C GLY A 178 -8.59 -3.27 14.85
N LEU A 179 -8.86 -4.51 14.42
CA LEU A 179 -8.05 -5.67 14.78
C LEU A 179 -6.66 -5.61 14.17
N GLY A 180 -6.56 -5.26 12.88
CA GLY A 180 -5.29 -5.05 12.22
C GLY A 180 -4.45 -4.00 12.93
N LEU A 181 -5.06 -2.88 13.34
CA LEU A 181 -4.38 -1.84 14.09
C LEU A 181 -3.92 -2.31 15.48
N ILE A 182 -4.76 -3.03 16.22
CA ILE A 182 -4.41 -3.57 17.54
C ILE A 182 -3.23 -4.54 17.43
N VAL A 183 -3.33 -5.52 16.53
CA VAL A 183 -2.25 -6.49 16.28
C VAL A 183 -0.96 -5.76 15.85
N GLY A 184 -1.10 -4.74 15.00
CA GLY A 184 0.02 -3.95 14.51
C GLY A 184 0.72 -3.16 15.62
N ILE A 185 -0.03 -2.48 16.49
CA ILE A 185 0.51 -1.74 17.63
C ILE A 185 1.20 -2.70 18.60
N ILE A 186 0.61 -3.86 18.90
CA ILE A 186 1.21 -4.87 19.77
C ILE A 186 2.54 -5.35 19.19
N ALA A 187 2.56 -5.70 17.90
CA ALA A 187 3.77 -6.12 17.21
C ALA A 187 4.84 -5.02 17.21
N LEU A 188 4.45 -3.77 16.96
CA LEU A 188 5.35 -2.62 16.95
C LEU A 188 5.98 -2.37 18.32
N LEU A 189 5.18 -2.40 19.39
CA LEU A 189 5.68 -2.28 20.76
C LEU A 189 6.63 -3.43 21.14
N PHE A 190 6.33 -4.66 20.69
CA PHE A 190 7.19 -5.81 20.92
C PHE A 190 8.55 -5.66 20.23
N VAL A 191 8.55 -5.23 18.96
CA VAL A 191 9.79 -4.99 18.19
C VAL A 191 10.61 -3.84 18.78
N GLN A 192 9.97 -2.71 19.12
CA GLN A 192 10.65 -1.58 19.76
C GLN A 192 11.21 -1.95 21.14
N GLY A 193 10.45 -2.71 21.93
CA GLY A 193 10.87 -3.23 23.23
C GLY A 193 12.09 -4.15 23.11
N PHE A 194 12.06 -5.08 22.15
CA PHE A 194 13.18 -5.99 21.90
C PHE A 194 14.43 -5.25 21.42
N SER A 195 14.29 -4.28 20.53
CA SER A 195 15.39 -3.43 20.06
C SER A 195 16.04 -2.65 21.21
N LYS A 196 15.23 -2.11 22.12
CA LYS A 196 15.70 -1.38 23.30
C LYS A 196 16.39 -2.27 24.33
N ILE A 197 15.93 -3.50 24.52
CA ILE A 197 16.58 -4.50 25.38
C ILE A 197 17.91 -4.95 24.78
N LYS A 198 17.95 -5.21 23.46
CA LYS A 198 19.17 -5.60 22.75
C LYS A 198 20.22 -4.49 22.80
N SER A 199 19.83 -3.22 22.62
CA SER A 199 20.78 -2.10 22.73
C SER A 199 21.30 -1.87 24.17
N LEU A 200 20.56 -2.34 25.18
CA LEU A 200 21.00 -2.37 26.58
C LEU A 200 22.01 -3.50 26.87
N PHE A 201 21.93 -4.62 26.15
CA PHE A 201 22.81 -5.79 26.31
C PHE A 201 24.06 -5.76 25.43
N VAL A 202 24.10 -4.91 24.40
CA VAL A 202 25.24 -4.76 23.46
C VAL A 202 26.16 -3.60 23.88
N LYS A 203 26.04 -3.13 25.13
CA LYS A 203 26.93 -2.12 25.73
C LYS A 203 28.03 -2.78 26.55
#